data_AF-A0A6J3HYZ3-F1
#
_entry.id   AF-A0A6J3HYZ3-F1
#
_cell.length_a   1.000
_cell.length_b   1.000
_cell.length_c   1.000
_cell.angle_alpha   90.00
_cell.angle_beta   90.00
_cell.angle_gamma   90.00
#
_symmetry.space_group_name_H-M   'P 1'
#
loop_
_entity.id
_entity.type
_entity.pdbx_description
1 polymer ?
#
loop_
_entity_poly.entity_id
_entity_poly.type
_entity_poly.pdbx_seq_one_letter_code
_entity_poly.pdbx_strand_id
1 'polypeptide(L)'
;MVSALWGAPLIRVCSNPVSSPSVNGPLRLVSRLSSQSSALSQSGGGTTSAASTEARSRALRRPAGTMLLALVSLLSCLLPSSEAKVYSRCELARVLQDFGLDGYRGYSLADWVCLAYFASGFNTAAVDHEADGSTNNGIFQISSRRWCRNLTPNVPNMCRLYCSDLLNPNLKDTVICAMKIAQEPQGLGYWEAWRHHCQGKDLTDWVDGCDF
;
A
#
# COMPACT_ATOMS: atom_id res chain seq x y z
N MET A 1 -43.61 -31.83 17.40
CA MET A 1 -43.57 -30.61 16.55
C MET A 1 -42.12 -30.33 16.19
N VAL A 2 -41.87 -29.79 15.00
CA VAL A 2 -40.52 -29.58 14.45
C VAL A 2 -40.20 -28.10 14.46
N SER A 3 -39.00 -27.70 14.90
CA SER A 3 -38.40 -26.41 14.54
C SER A 3 -36.87 -26.50 14.68
N ALA A 4 -36.22 -26.80 13.56
CA ALA A 4 -34.78 -26.60 13.41
C ALA A 4 -34.53 -25.17 12.94
N LEU A 5 -33.92 -24.34 13.77
CA LEU A 5 -33.50 -22.99 13.39
C LEU A 5 -32.16 -23.06 12.65
N TRP A 6 -32.18 -22.78 11.35
CA TRP A 6 -30.98 -22.64 10.54
C TRP A 6 -30.39 -21.24 10.75
N GLY A 7 -29.31 -21.14 11.53
CA GLY A 7 -28.50 -19.93 11.59
C GLY A 7 -27.72 -19.76 10.29
N ALA A 8 -27.97 -18.66 9.57
CA ALA A 8 -27.15 -18.31 8.40
C ALA A 8 -25.74 -17.87 8.84
N PRO A 9 -24.68 -18.18 8.08
CA PRO A 9 -23.34 -17.71 8.41
C PRO A 9 -23.25 -16.19 8.20
N LEU A 10 -23.13 -15.45 9.31
CA LEU A 10 -22.73 -14.05 9.28
C LEU A 10 -21.29 -13.95 8.76
N ILE A 11 -21.14 -13.55 7.50
CA ILE A 11 -19.84 -13.16 6.96
C ILE A 11 -19.39 -11.92 7.73
N ARG A 12 -18.42 -12.11 8.62
CA ARG A 12 -17.81 -11.03 9.41
C ARG A 12 -16.96 -10.20 8.44
N VAL A 13 -17.50 -9.07 7.98
CA VAL A 13 -16.74 -8.11 7.18
C VAL A 13 -15.69 -7.47 8.08
N CYS A 14 -14.41 -7.59 7.71
CA CYS A 14 -13.30 -6.95 8.40
C CYS A 14 -13.26 -5.44 8.09
N SER A 15 -14.24 -4.70 8.62
CA SER A 15 -14.25 -3.23 8.55
C SER A 15 -13.37 -2.65 9.65
N ASN A 16 -12.11 -2.32 9.32
CA ASN A 16 -11.35 -1.39 10.15
C ASN A 16 -11.87 0.05 9.94
N PRO A 17 -11.96 0.88 10.99
CA PRO A 17 -12.54 2.21 10.90
C PRO A 17 -11.59 3.18 10.18
N VAL A 18 -11.89 3.49 8.92
CA VAL A 18 -11.27 4.63 8.23
C VAL A 18 -11.94 5.92 8.71
N SER A 19 -11.25 6.65 9.58
CA SER A 19 -11.66 7.99 10.02
C SER A 19 -11.40 9.01 8.91
N SER A 20 -12.35 9.16 7.97
CA SER A 20 -12.29 10.21 6.95
C SER A 20 -12.81 11.57 7.47
N PRO A 21 -12.18 12.70 7.11
CA PRO A 21 -12.61 14.03 7.55
C PRO A 21 -13.92 14.47 6.88
N SER A 22 -14.70 15.29 7.60
CA SER A 22 -15.97 15.84 7.11
C SER A 22 -15.74 16.96 6.09
N VAL A 23 -16.38 16.85 4.92
CA VAL A 23 -16.47 17.94 3.94
C VAL A 23 -17.95 18.18 3.63
N ASN A 24 -18.50 19.27 4.17
CA ASN A 24 -19.88 19.69 3.90
C ASN A 24 -19.97 20.46 2.58
N GLY A 25 -20.77 19.96 1.63
CA GLY A 25 -21.08 20.65 0.38
C GLY A 25 -22.32 20.03 -0.29
N PRO A 26 -23.35 20.81 -0.67
CA PRO A 26 -24.62 20.25 -1.14
C PRO A 26 -24.55 19.75 -2.59
N LEU A 27 -24.78 18.45 -2.78
CA LEU A 27 -24.91 17.85 -4.11
C LEU A 27 -26.26 18.20 -4.76
N ARG A 28 -26.21 18.72 -5.99
CA ARG A 28 -27.40 18.97 -6.82
C ARG A 28 -28.01 17.65 -7.28
N LEU A 29 -29.34 17.54 -7.15
CA LEU A 29 -30.12 16.38 -7.57
C LEU A 29 -30.16 16.28 -9.10
N VAL A 30 -29.63 15.19 -9.66
CA VAL A 30 -29.76 14.85 -11.09
C VAL A 30 -30.94 13.90 -11.25
N SER A 31 -32.09 14.42 -11.69
CA SER A 31 -33.27 13.62 -12.03
C SER A 31 -33.13 12.97 -13.41
N ARG A 32 -33.34 11.66 -13.50
CA ARG A 32 -33.48 10.94 -14.77
C ARG A 32 -34.91 10.43 -14.98
N LEU A 33 -35.39 10.68 -16.19
CA LEU A 33 -36.51 10.06 -16.90
C LEU A 33 -37.92 10.09 -16.27
N SER A 34 -38.85 10.65 -17.05
CA SER A 34 -40.25 10.24 -17.10
C SER A 34 -40.63 10.01 -18.56
N SER A 35 -41.23 8.86 -18.87
CA SER A 35 -41.74 8.52 -20.20
C SER A 35 -43.18 7.97 -20.09
N GLN A 36 -44.08 8.47 -20.92
CA GLN A 36 -45.45 7.97 -21.17
C GLN A 36 -45.74 8.21 -22.67
N SER A 37 -46.06 7.18 -23.47
CA SER A 37 -47.41 6.74 -23.90
C SER A 37 -48.26 7.83 -24.58
N SER A 38 -48.96 7.64 -25.72
CA SER A 38 -49.44 6.42 -26.45
C SER A 38 -49.34 6.65 -28.01
N ALA A 39 -49.94 5.91 -28.98
CA ALA A 39 -50.87 4.76 -29.02
C ALA A 39 -50.86 4.03 -30.41
N LEU A 40 -51.55 2.86 -30.49
CA LEU A 40 -52.31 2.23 -31.62
C LEU A 40 -51.85 2.38 -33.10
N SER A 41 -51.72 1.29 -33.89
CA SER A 41 -52.86 0.47 -34.36
C SER A 41 -52.47 -0.89 -35.02
N GLN A 42 -53.30 -1.94 -34.82
CA GLN A 42 -53.74 -3.08 -35.68
C GLN A 42 -52.84 -3.62 -36.85
N SER A 43 -52.81 -4.90 -37.25
CA SER A 43 -53.62 -6.13 -37.01
C SER A 43 -52.95 -7.41 -37.61
N GLY A 44 -53.34 -8.63 -37.21
CA GLY A 44 -53.40 -9.81 -38.14
C GLY A 44 -52.94 -11.20 -37.62
N GLY A 45 -53.81 -12.23 -37.80
CA GLY A 45 -53.53 -13.70 -37.72
C GLY A 45 -53.31 -14.28 -36.30
N GLY A 46 -53.85 -15.43 -35.86
CA GLY A 46 -54.30 -16.65 -36.56
C GLY A 46 -53.12 -17.62 -36.80
N THR A 47 -53.03 -18.85 -36.28
CA THR A 47 -54.03 -19.78 -35.69
C THR A 47 -53.38 -20.89 -34.81
N THR A 48 -54.11 -21.34 -33.78
CA THR A 48 -54.16 -22.70 -33.16
C THR A 48 -52.90 -23.50 -32.73
N SER A 49 -52.93 -23.94 -31.46
CA SER A 49 -52.45 -25.23 -30.91
C SER A 49 -50.94 -25.53 -30.95
N ALA A 50 -50.25 -25.86 -29.85
CA ALA A 50 -50.64 -26.82 -28.81
C ALA A 50 -49.97 -26.52 -27.45
N ALA A 51 -50.58 -26.99 -26.37
CA ALA A 51 -49.99 -26.90 -25.04
C ALA A 51 -48.95 -28.02 -24.81
N SER A 52 -47.72 -27.65 -24.52
CA SER A 52 -46.70 -28.53 -23.94
C SER A 52 -46.17 -27.90 -22.65
N THR A 53 -46.53 -28.50 -21.51
CA THR A 53 -46.01 -28.09 -20.21
C THR A 53 -44.54 -28.50 -20.09
N GLU A 54 -43.64 -27.62 -20.51
CA GLU A 54 -42.22 -27.84 -20.31
C GLU A 54 -41.91 -27.73 -18.81
N ALA A 55 -41.63 -28.88 -18.19
CA ALA A 55 -41.23 -28.94 -16.79
C ALA A 55 -39.88 -28.25 -16.64
N ARG A 56 -39.91 -26.98 -16.25
CA ARG A 56 -38.72 -26.12 -16.07
C ARG A 56 -37.90 -26.62 -14.89
N SER A 57 -37.12 -27.67 -15.12
CA SER A 57 -36.15 -28.22 -14.20
C SER A 57 -35.21 -27.11 -13.78
N ARG A 58 -35.39 -26.61 -12.55
CA ARG A 58 -34.42 -25.75 -11.89
C ARG A 58 -33.20 -26.61 -11.59
N ALA A 59 -32.38 -26.84 -12.62
CA ALA A 59 -31.00 -27.26 -12.43
C ALA A 59 -30.42 -26.27 -11.42
N LEU A 60 -30.06 -26.79 -10.24
CA LEU A 60 -29.44 -26.01 -9.18
C LEU A 60 -28.10 -25.54 -9.72
N ARG A 61 -28.09 -24.37 -10.37
CA ARG A 61 -26.87 -23.68 -10.80
C ARG A 61 -26.07 -23.46 -9.54
N ARG A 62 -25.11 -24.36 -9.29
CA ARG A 62 -24.11 -24.23 -8.23
C ARG A 62 -23.61 -22.79 -8.30
N PRO A 63 -23.70 -21.99 -7.24
CA PRO A 63 -23.40 -20.57 -7.32
C PRO A 63 -21.87 -20.40 -7.37
N ALA A 64 -21.29 -20.64 -8.56
CA ALA A 64 -19.88 -20.42 -8.84
C ALA A 64 -19.49 -18.98 -8.48
N GLY A 65 -20.41 -18.02 -8.65
CA GLY A 65 -20.27 -16.65 -8.18
C GLY A 65 -20.09 -16.50 -6.67
N THR A 66 -20.86 -17.18 -5.80
CA THR A 66 -20.66 -17.04 -4.35
C THR A 66 -19.40 -17.76 -3.87
N MET A 67 -19.02 -18.87 -4.52
CA MET A 67 -17.76 -19.56 -4.22
C MET A 67 -16.55 -18.71 -4.64
N LEU A 68 -16.61 -18.08 -5.82
CA LEU A 68 -15.61 -17.11 -6.29
C LEU A 68 -15.54 -15.87 -5.38
N LEU A 69 -16.68 -15.28 -5.00
CA LEU A 69 -16.71 -14.12 -4.10
C LEU A 69 -16.14 -14.47 -2.72
N ALA A 70 -16.49 -15.63 -2.15
CA ALA A 70 -15.92 -16.09 -0.89
C ALA A 70 -14.40 -16.32 -0.97
N LEU A 71 -13.92 -16.90 -2.08
CA LEU A 71 -12.48 -17.05 -2.35
C LEU A 71 -11.78 -15.70 -2.49
N VAL A 72 -12.34 -14.74 -3.23
CA VAL A 72 -11.79 -13.38 -3.36
C VAL A 72 -11.73 -12.69 -2.00
N SER A 73 -12.79 -12.77 -1.17
CA SER A 73 -12.78 -12.22 0.18
C SER A 73 -11.74 -12.89 1.09
N LEU A 74 -11.53 -14.20 0.99
CA LEU A 74 -10.45 -14.89 1.72
C LEU A 74 -9.07 -14.44 1.25
N LEU A 75 -8.85 -14.30 -0.06
CA LEU A 75 -7.58 -13.83 -0.63
C LEU A 75 -7.27 -12.38 -0.22
N SER A 76 -8.27 -11.50 -0.15
CA SER A 76 -8.09 -10.12 0.33
C SER A 76 -7.64 -10.07 1.79
N CYS A 77 -8.13 -10.97 2.65
CA CYS A 77 -7.69 -11.06 4.05
C CYS A 77 -6.29 -11.69 4.24
N LEU A 78 -5.69 -12.26 3.18
CA LEU A 78 -4.34 -12.82 3.20
C LEU A 78 -3.27 -11.81 2.76
N LEU A 79 -3.67 -10.62 2.31
CA LEU A 79 -2.74 -9.52 2.03
C LEU A 79 -2.29 -8.89 3.35
N PRO A 80 -0.98 -8.78 3.62
CA PRO A 80 -0.50 -8.05 4.80
C PRO A 80 -0.88 -6.58 4.68
N SER A 81 -1.47 -5.98 5.72
CA SER A 81 -1.63 -4.53 5.76
C SER A 81 -0.25 -3.88 5.86
N SER A 82 0.10 -3.04 4.90
CA SER A 82 1.26 -2.16 5.02
C SER A 82 0.89 -0.99 5.94
N GLU A 83 0.85 -1.25 7.24
CA GLU A 83 0.70 -0.20 8.25
C GLU A 83 1.87 0.79 8.08
N ALA A 84 1.59 2.06 7.80
CA ALA A 84 2.65 3.07 7.71
C ALA A 84 3.29 3.26 9.09
N LYS A 85 4.62 3.10 9.19
CA LYS A 85 5.34 3.24 10.47
C LYS A 85 6.17 4.52 10.48
N VAL A 86 6.01 5.30 11.54
CA VAL A 86 6.98 6.31 11.94
C VAL A 86 7.75 5.75 13.14
N TYR A 87 9.07 5.66 13.02
CA TYR A 87 9.92 5.21 14.13
C TYR A 87 10.16 6.35 15.13
N SER A 88 10.33 6.01 16.40
CA SER A 88 10.96 6.94 17.36
C SER A 88 12.49 6.90 17.23
N ARG A 89 13.18 7.95 17.68
CA ARG A 89 14.66 8.07 17.59
C ARG A 89 15.40 6.83 18.09
N CYS A 90 15.14 6.40 19.32
CA CYS A 90 15.82 5.25 19.92
C CYS A 90 15.31 3.90 19.40
N GLU A 91 14.04 3.79 19.02
CA GLU A 91 13.52 2.58 18.36
C GLU A 91 14.24 2.36 17.01
N LEU A 92 14.45 3.42 16.23
CA LEU A 92 15.23 3.35 15.01
C LEU A 92 16.69 3.01 15.32
N ALA A 93 17.31 3.69 16.28
CA ALA A 93 18.71 3.44 16.65
C ALA A 93 18.97 1.96 16.96
N ARG A 94 18.14 1.32 17.78
CA ARG A 94 18.22 -0.14 18.04
C ARG A 94 18.12 -0.97 16.77
N VAL A 95 17.11 -0.74 15.93
CA VAL A 95 16.91 -1.51 14.69
C VAL A 95 18.09 -1.35 13.73
N LEU A 96 18.66 -0.15 13.60
CA LEU A 96 19.83 0.10 12.77
C LEU A 96 21.11 -0.53 13.36
N GLN A 97 21.24 -0.60 14.69
CA GLN A 97 22.30 -1.32 15.38
C GLN A 97 22.18 -2.85 15.20
N ASP A 98 20.97 -3.41 15.28
CA ASP A 98 20.69 -4.83 15.03
C ASP A 98 21.05 -5.24 13.59
N PHE A 99 20.94 -4.33 12.63
CA PHE A 99 21.42 -4.52 11.25
C PHE A 99 22.93 -4.27 11.08
N GLY A 100 23.66 -3.88 12.13
CA GLY A 100 25.10 -3.66 12.09
C GLY A 100 25.54 -2.39 11.38
N LEU A 101 24.75 -1.31 11.44
CA LEU A 101 25.12 -0.02 10.84
C LEU A 101 26.09 0.81 11.69
N ASP A 102 26.24 0.52 12.99
CA ASP A 102 27.23 1.23 13.81
C ASP A 102 28.66 0.90 13.37
N GLY A 103 29.44 1.93 13.08
CA GLY A 103 30.77 1.81 12.45
C GLY A 103 30.75 1.38 10.98
N TYR A 104 29.59 1.14 10.35
CA TYR A 104 29.55 0.66 8.97
C TYR A 104 30.16 1.70 8.02
N ARG A 105 31.22 1.29 7.31
CA ARG A 105 32.03 2.15 6.43
C ARG A 105 32.66 3.38 7.14
N GLY A 106 32.77 3.33 8.47
CA GLY A 106 33.30 4.43 9.29
C GLY A 106 32.26 5.46 9.73
N TYR A 107 30.97 5.24 9.45
CA TYR A 107 29.87 6.07 9.94
C TYR A 107 29.34 5.53 11.26
N SER A 108 29.07 6.42 12.22
CA SER A 108 28.48 6.06 13.51
C SER A 108 27.00 5.73 13.38
N LEU A 109 26.41 5.02 14.36
CA LEU A 109 24.96 4.84 14.42
C LEU A 109 24.19 6.17 14.35
N ALA A 110 24.75 7.22 14.98
CA ALA A 110 24.19 8.56 14.99
C ALA A 110 24.10 9.21 13.60
N ASP A 111 25.06 8.93 12.69
CA ASP A 111 25.00 9.39 11.29
C ASP A 111 23.76 8.86 10.58
N TRP A 112 23.45 7.58 10.76
CA TRP A 112 22.32 6.91 10.12
C TRP A 112 20.97 7.38 10.69
N VAL A 113 20.90 7.59 12.01
CA VAL A 113 19.70 8.14 12.66
C VAL A 113 19.49 9.60 12.22
N CYS A 114 20.54 10.42 12.17
CA CYS A 114 20.45 11.79 11.66
C CYS A 114 19.99 11.83 10.20
N LEU A 115 20.57 10.99 9.33
CA LEU A 115 20.12 10.84 7.93
C LEU A 115 18.63 10.50 7.84
N ALA A 116 18.17 9.48 8.57
CA ALA A 116 16.76 9.07 8.54
C ALA A 116 15.80 10.18 8.99
N TYR A 117 16.20 11.00 9.97
CA TYR A 117 15.40 12.14 10.41
C TYR A 117 15.27 13.20 9.32
N PHE A 118 16.38 13.68 8.77
CA PHE A 118 16.35 14.76 7.78
C PHE A 118 15.91 14.29 6.38
N ALA A 119 15.94 12.99 6.09
CA ALA A 119 15.37 12.42 4.88
C ALA A 119 13.83 12.28 4.95
N SER A 120 13.28 11.75 6.05
CA SER A 120 11.87 11.31 6.08
C SER A 120 11.09 11.63 7.35
N GLY A 121 11.72 12.24 8.35
CA GLY A 121 11.13 12.34 9.70
C GLY A 121 10.87 10.98 10.34
N PHE A 122 11.72 9.98 10.05
CA PHE A 122 11.58 8.57 10.45
C PHE A 122 10.37 7.82 9.89
N ASN A 123 9.69 8.34 8.87
CA ASN A 123 8.52 7.71 8.25
C ASN A 123 8.93 6.69 7.17
N THR A 124 8.61 5.40 7.39
CA THR A 124 8.89 4.34 6.41
C THR A 124 8.05 4.46 5.16
N ALA A 125 6.88 5.09 5.22
CA ALA A 125 6.00 5.28 4.06
C ALA A 125 6.23 6.61 3.33
N ALA A 126 7.30 7.34 3.64
CA ALA A 126 7.62 8.61 2.97
C ALA A 126 7.93 8.39 1.48
N VAL A 127 7.23 9.13 0.62
CA VAL A 127 7.49 9.21 -0.82
C VAL A 127 7.54 10.68 -1.21
N ASP A 128 8.62 11.07 -1.86
CA ASP A 128 8.78 12.38 -2.50
C ASP A 128 8.85 12.23 -4.03
N HIS A 129 8.42 13.27 -4.75
CA HIS A 129 8.24 13.27 -6.20
C HIS A 129 9.10 14.35 -6.87
N GLU A 130 10.10 13.89 -7.62
CA GLU A 130 11.04 14.74 -8.34
C GLU A 130 10.44 15.32 -9.64
N ALA A 131 10.96 16.46 -10.08
CA ALA A 131 10.50 17.13 -11.30
C ALA A 131 10.71 16.33 -12.60
N ASP A 132 11.59 15.31 -12.59
CA ASP A 132 11.77 14.38 -13.72
C ASP A 132 10.82 13.17 -13.70
N GLY A 133 9.93 13.09 -12.72
CA GLY A 133 9.00 11.98 -12.52
C GLY A 133 9.58 10.78 -11.77
N SER A 134 10.83 10.85 -11.28
CA SER A 134 11.36 9.88 -10.34
C SER A 134 10.80 10.07 -8.92
N THR A 135 10.93 9.05 -8.07
CA THR A 135 10.54 9.11 -6.67
C THR A 135 11.72 8.86 -5.75
N ASN A 136 11.71 9.51 -4.59
CA ASN A 136 12.56 9.17 -3.46
C ASN A 136 11.71 8.42 -2.42
N ASN A 137 12.19 7.28 -1.92
CA ASN A 137 11.31 6.28 -1.28
C ASN A 137 11.84 5.83 0.09
N GLY A 138 10.93 5.73 1.06
CA GLY A 138 11.19 5.12 2.36
C GLY A 138 11.97 5.99 3.34
N ILE A 139 12.37 5.39 4.46
CA ILE A 139 12.97 6.12 5.59
C ILE A 139 14.28 6.86 5.24
N PHE A 140 15.00 6.36 4.23
CA PHE A 140 16.24 6.95 3.71
C PHE A 140 16.06 7.65 2.34
N GLN A 141 14.82 7.89 1.87
CA GLN A 141 14.53 8.59 0.61
C GLN A 141 15.38 8.09 -0.58
N ILE A 142 15.38 6.78 -0.79
CA ILE A 142 16.21 6.12 -1.81
C ILE A 142 15.60 6.34 -3.19
N SER A 143 16.39 6.90 -4.11
CA SER A 143 15.92 7.37 -5.41
C SER A 143 15.71 6.26 -6.45
N SER A 144 14.54 6.29 -7.10
CA SER A 144 14.16 5.41 -8.22
C SER A 144 14.93 5.72 -9.52
N ARG A 145 15.74 6.78 -9.56
CA ARG A 145 16.61 7.09 -10.72
C ARG A 145 17.73 6.04 -10.92
N ARG A 146 18.10 5.30 -9.85
CA ARG A 146 19.26 4.39 -9.85
C ARG A 146 19.11 3.14 -8.97
N TRP A 147 18.41 3.23 -7.84
CA TRP A 147 18.55 2.23 -6.76
C TRP A 147 17.45 1.18 -6.75
N CYS A 148 16.21 1.61 -6.92
CA CYS A 148 15.02 0.75 -7.01
C CYS A 148 14.31 0.97 -8.34
N ARG A 149 13.50 0.00 -8.79
CA ARG A 149 12.63 0.20 -9.97
C ARG A 149 11.19 0.52 -9.58
N ASN A 150 10.59 1.42 -10.33
CA ASN A 150 9.14 1.54 -10.46
C ASN A 150 8.65 0.65 -11.63
N LEU A 151 7.40 0.79 -12.05
CA LEU A 151 6.87 0.14 -13.26
C LEU A 151 7.43 0.75 -14.57
N THR A 152 8.17 1.85 -14.48
CA THR A 152 8.85 2.51 -15.59
C THR A 152 9.96 1.62 -16.16
N PRO A 153 9.98 1.31 -17.47
CA PRO A 153 11.03 0.50 -18.07
C PRO A 153 12.38 1.24 -18.12
N ASN A 154 13.46 0.47 -18.27
CA ASN A 154 14.82 0.94 -18.59
C ASN A 154 15.55 1.83 -17.57
N VAL A 155 15.06 1.96 -16.32
CA VAL A 155 15.85 2.56 -15.23
C VAL A 155 16.81 1.54 -14.58
N PRO A 156 18.03 1.96 -14.16
CA PRO A 156 18.91 1.11 -13.37
C PRO A 156 18.24 0.71 -12.04
N ASN A 157 18.39 -0.56 -11.65
CA ASN A 157 17.87 -1.10 -10.39
C ASN A 157 19.02 -1.71 -9.58
N MET A 158 19.88 -0.87 -9.02
CA MET A 158 21.12 -1.31 -8.38
C MET A 158 20.88 -2.17 -7.13
N CYS A 159 19.79 -1.95 -6.39
CA CYS A 159 19.40 -2.78 -5.23
C CYS A 159 18.54 -4.00 -5.59
N ARG A 160 18.11 -4.14 -6.86
CA ARG A 160 17.34 -5.28 -7.39
C ARG A 160 15.97 -5.51 -6.73
N LEU A 161 15.34 -4.43 -6.27
CA LEU A 161 14.04 -4.42 -5.58
C LEU A 161 13.07 -3.43 -6.26
N TYR A 162 11.78 -3.48 -5.92
CA TYR A 162 10.82 -2.44 -6.31
C TYR A 162 10.84 -1.30 -5.29
N CYS A 163 10.59 -0.07 -5.73
CA CYS A 163 10.57 1.07 -4.80
C CYS A 163 9.47 0.97 -3.73
N SER A 164 8.40 0.20 -4.00
CA SER A 164 7.38 -0.18 -3.01
C SER A 164 7.93 -0.98 -1.84
N ASP A 165 8.95 -1.80 -2.06
CA ASP A 165 9.54 -2.68 -1.04
C ASP A 165 10.25 -1.84 0.04
N LEU A 166 10.74 -0.65 -0.35
CA LEU A 166 11.37 0.33 0.55
C LEU A 166 10.38 1.05 1.49
N LEU A 167 9.07 0.93 1.21
CA LEU A 167 8.00 1.53 2.03
C LEU A 167 7.58 0.62 3.20
N ASN A 168 8.14 -0.59 3.26
CA ASN A 168 7.84 -1.58 4.28
C ASN A 168 8.32 -1.11 5.68
N PRO A 169 7.49 -1.24 6.74
CA PRO A 169 7.94 -1.03 8.12
C PRO A 169 9.14 -1.87 8.53
N ASN A 170 9.28 -3.08 7.96
CA ASN A 170 10.47 -3.89 8.14
C ASN A 170 11.61 -3.33 7.29
N LEU A 171 12.57 -2.67 7.95
CA LEU A 171 13.65 -1.94 7.29
C LEU A 171 14.72 -2.81 6.61
N LYS A 172 14.60 -4.15 6.60
CA LYS A 172 15.65 -5.06 6.08
C LYS A 172 16.13 -4.70 4.68
N ASP A 173 15.22 -4.62 3.70
CA ASP A 173 15.60 -4.38 2.31
C ASP A 173 16.07 -2.92 2.10
N THR A 174 15.49 -1.99 2.86
CA THR A 174 15.87 -0.58 2.91
C THR A 174 17.28 -0.38 3.45
N VAL A 175 17.66 -1.08 4.52
CA VAL A 175 19.00 -1.03 5.11
C VAL A 175 20.02 -1.71 4.19
N ILE A 176 19.72 -2.89 3.63
CA ILE A 176 20.61 -3.55 2.65
C ILE A 176 20.88 -2.63 1.45
N CYS A 177 19.86 -1.91 0.96
CA CYS A 177 20.03 -0.94 -0.12
C CYS A 177 20.87 0.27 0.32
N ALA A 178 20.61 0.84 1.51
CA ALA A 178 21.39 1.96 2.04
C ALA A 178 22.87 1.61 2.30
N MET A 179 23.16 0.41 2.81
CA MET A 179 24.52 -0.14 2.93
C MET A 179 25.22 -0.23 1.58
N LYS A 180 24.50 -0.61 0.52
CA LYS A 180 25.04 -0.63 -0.84
C LYS A 180 25.35 0.76 -1.38
N ILE A 181 24.50 1.75 -1.09
CA ILE A 181 24.73 3.15 -1.46
C ILE A 181 25.99 3.68 -0.76
N ALA A 182 26.15 3.42 0.54
CA ALA A 182 27.32 3.85 1.32
C ALA A 182 28.65 3.12 0.96
N GLN A 183 28.63 2.16 0.03
CA GLN A 183 29.85 1.60 -0.57
C GLN A 183 30.36 2.44 -1.74
N GLU A 184 29.52 3.27 -2.37
CA GLU A 184 29.93 4.19 -3.43
C GLU A 184 30.93 5.25 -2.91
N PRO A 185 31.75 5.88 -3.78
CA PRO A 185 32.80 6.82 -3.36
C PRO A 185 32.35 8.02 -2.52
N GLN A 186 31.06 8.38 -2.55
CA GLN A 186 30.50 9.48 -1.76
C GLN A 186 30.07 9.06 -0.34
N GLY A 187 29.95 7.76 -0.04
CA GLY A 187 29.42 7.26 1.22
C GLY A 187 28.04 7.86 1.56
N LEU A 188 27.84 8.31 2.79
CA LEU A 188 26.62 9.05 3.19
C LEU A 188 26.48 10.43 2.51
N GLY A 189 27.56 10.97 1.94
CA GLY A 189 27.52 12.22 1.15
C GLY A 189 26.68 12.14 -0.12
N TYR A 190 26.26 10.94 -0.54
CA TYR A 190 25.24 10.75 -1.58
C TYR A 190 23.92 11.44 -1.21
N TRP A 191 23.52 11.40 0.07
CA TRP A 191 22.30 12.04 0.53
C TRP A 191 22.52 13.51 0.86
N GLU A 192 21.82 14.37 0.14
CA GLU A 192 21.83 15.82 0.38
C GLU A 192 21.39 16.19 1.79
N ALA A 193 20.36 15.51 2.31
CA ALA A 193 19.90 15.66 3.69
C ALA A 193 21.04 15.44 4.70
N TRP A 194 21.84 14.38 4.55
CA TRP A 194 22.98 14.14 5.45
C TRP A 194 24.09 15.19 5.25
N ARG A 195 24.43 15.59 4.02
CA ARG A 195 25.43 16.65 3.77
C ARG A 195 25.07 17.97 4.45
N HIS A 196 23.82 18.42 4.35
CA HIS A 196 23.40 19.73 4.87
C HIS A 196 23.09 19.71 6.37
N HIS A 197 22.58 18.59 6.89
CA HIS A 197 22.06 18.53 8.25
C HIS A 197 22.91 17.73 9.24
N CYS A 198 23.76 16.80 8.79
CA CYS A 198 24.50 15.89 9.66
C CYS A 198 26.03 15.99 9.51
N GLN A 199 26.54 16.13 8.28
CA GLN A 199 27.96 16.07 7.99
C GLN A 199 28.78 17.11 8.77
N GLY A 200 29.83 16.65 9.45
CA GLY A 200 30.78 17.52 10.16
C GLY A 200 30.25 18.16 11.45
N LYS A 201 29.11 17.68 11.98
CA LYS A 201 28.55 18.11 13.27
C LYS A 201 28.81 17.08 14.35
N ASP A 202 28.67 17.50 15.61
CA ASP A 202 28.46 16.54 16.70
C ASP A 202 27.05 15.96 16.53
N LEU A 203 26.96 14.63 16.58
CA LEU A 203 25.72 13.87 16.40
C LEU A 203 25.37 13.02 17.63
N THR A 204 26.10 13.13 18.74
CA THR A 204 25.89 12.33 19.96
C THR A 204 24.43 12.33 20.44
N ASP A 205 23.76 13.48 20.43
CA ASP A 205 22.33 13.64 20.74
C ASP A 205 21.38 12.69 19.98
N TRP A 206 21.77 12.20 18.79
CA TRP A 206 20.94 11.27 18.01
C TRP A 206 20.82 9.89 18.64
N VAL A 207 21.79 9.47 19.45
CA VAL A 207 21.83 8.18 20.15
C VAL A 207 21.87 8.31 21.67
N ASP A 208 22.05 9.52 22.21
CA ASP A 208 22.03 9.76 23.66
C ASP A 208 20.69 9.31 24.29
N GLY A 209 20.78 8.75 25.49
CA GLY A 209 19.63 8.21 26.23
C GLY A 209 18.92 7.02 25.59
N CYS A 210 19.49 6.37 24.57
CA CYS A 210 18.92 5.15 24.00
C CYS A 210 19.47 3.89 24.70
N ASP A 211 18.58 3.06 25.25
CA ASP A 211 18.93 1.69 25.64
C ASP A 211 19.15 0.82 24.40
N PHE A 212 20.08 -0.12 24.47
CA PHE A 212 20.41 -1.09 23.42
C PHE A 212 20.42 -2.51 23.98
#